data_AF-F2K229-F1
#
_entry.id   AF-F2K229-F1
#
_cell.length_a   1.000
_cell.length_b   1.000
_cell.length_c   1.000
_cell.angle_alpha   90.00
_cell.angle_beta   90.00
_cell.angle_gamma   90.00
#
_symmetry.space_group_name_H-M   'P 1'
#
loop_
_entity.id
_entity.type
_entity.pdbx_description
1 polymer ?
#
loop_
_entity_poly.entity_id
_entity_poly.type
_entity_poly.pdbx_seq_one_letter_code
_entity_poly.pdbx_strand_id
1 'polypeptide(L)'
;MRVLNDGAVVYYGSLDGAESLVFPAGCTYEYTDSEVRLKKRLGILEAAGDHQSLLGANADAAELLLVEFSKLVVSLESADSFDDFKKASNSFVSDANIVLDGMDSGKYKFPYQSKGQSDVIEDISERATEVSKILSK
;
A
#
# COMPACT_ATOMS: atom_id res chain seq x y z
N MET A 1 -27.46 -9.36 -17.43
CA MET A 1 -27.78 -8.64 -18.68
C MET A 1 -28.82 -7.58 -18.35
N ARG A 2 -28.57 -6.33 -18.74
CA ARG A 2 -29.51 -5.21 -18.65
C ARG A 2 -29.61 -4.56 -20.02
N VAL A 3 -30.82 -4.24 -20.46
CA VAL A 3 -31.04 -3.47 -21.69
C VAL A 3 -31.26 -2.01 -21.27
N LEU A 4 -30.50 -1.10 -21.86
CA LEU A 4 -30.59 0.35 -21.66
C LEU A 4 -31.73 0.93 -22.51
N ASN A 5 -32.20 2.12 -22.16
CA ASN A 5 -33.35 2.77 -22.82
C ASN A 5 -33.11 3.12 -24.31
N ASP A 6 -31.86 3.07 -24.77
CA ASP A 6 -31.42 3.28 -26.14
C ASP A 6 -31.27 1.97 -26.94
N GLY A 7 -31.61 0.82 -26.34
CA GLY A 7 -31.49 -0.50 -26.97
C GLY A 7 -30.13 -1.17 -26.81
N ALA A 8 -29.16 -0.52 -26.14
CA ALA A 8 -27.87 -1.14 -25.84
C ALA A 8 -28.00 -2.22 -24.77
N VAL A 9 -27.22 -3.30 -24.89
CA VAL A 9 -27.23 -4.43 -23.96
C VAL A 9 -25.93 -4.46 -23.17
N VAL A 10 -26.04 -4.39 -21.84
CA VAL A 10 -24.93 -4.50 -20.88
C VAL A 10 -24.93 -5.88 -20.24
N TYR A 11 -23.81 -6.57 -20.31
CA TYR A 11 -23.59 -7.85 -19.62
C TYR A 11 -22.82 -7.64 -18.32
N TYR A 12 -23.20 -8.38 -17.28
CA TYR A 12 -22.50 -8.50 -16.00
C TYR A 12 -22.15 -9.98 -15.82
N GLY A 13 -20.94 -10.30 -15.38
CA GLY A 13 -20.50 -11.69 -15.18
C GLY A 13 -19.14 -11.73 -14.48
N SER A 14 -18.70 -12.89 -13.99
CA SER A 14 -17.43 -13.01 -13.24
C SER A 14 -16.18 -12.85 -14.14
N LEU A 15 -15.07 -12.44 -13.51
CA LEU A 15 -13.75 -12.29 -14.14
C LEU A 15 -13.28 -13.52 -14.94
N ASP A 16 -13.68 -14.73 -14.52
CA ASP A 16 -13.30 -15.99 -15.19
C ASP A 16 -13.92 -16.18 -16.59
N GLY A 17 -14.95 -15.41 -16.95
CA GLY A 17 -15.67 -15.58 -18.22
C GLY A 17 -15.40 -14.51 -19.27
N ALA A 18 -15.06 -13.28 -18.88
CA ALA A 18 -15.14 -12.12 -19.77
C ALA A 18 -14.07 -12.10 -20.88
N GLU A 19 -12.87 -12.62 -20.62
CA GLU A 19 -11.76 -12.61 -21.58
C GLU A 19 -11.87 -13.74 -22.63
N SER A 20 -12.82 -14.68 -22.47
CA SER A 20 -13.09 -15.77 -23.43
C SER A 20 -14.46 -15.67 -24.13
N LEU A 21 -15.29 -14.68 -23.77
CA LEU A 21 -16.64 -14.49 -24.30
C LEU A 21 -16.63 -13.51 -25.49
N VAL A 22 -17.13 -13.97 -26.64
CA VAL A 22 -17.41 -13.10 -27.78
C VAL A 22 -18.77 -12.44 -27.56
N PHE A 23 -18.78 -11.13 -27.31
CA PHE A 23 -20.01 -10.37 -27.18
C PHE A 23 -20.58 -9.98 -28.55
N PRO A 24 -21.92 -10.01 -28.74
CA PRO A 24 -22.54 -9.51 -29.95
C PRO A 24 -22.19 -8.02 -30.21
N ALA A 25 -22.12 -7.63 -31.48
CA ALA A 25 -21.82 -6.25 -31.86
C ALA A 25 -22.82 -5.27 -31.21
N GLY A 26 -22.30 -4.19 -30.58
CA GLY A 26 -23.10 -3.19 -29.88
C GLY A 26 -23.37 -3.47 -28.40
N CYS A 27 -22.83 -4.55 -27.85
CA CYS A 27 -22.89 -4.84 -26.42
C CYS A 27 -21.64 -4.33 -25.69
N THR A 28 -21.83 -3.84 -24.47
CA THR A 28 -20.72 -3.49 -23.57
C THR A 28 -20.73 -4.43 -22.37
N TYR A 29 -19.54 -4.68 -21.83
CA TYR A 29 -19.37 -5.47 -20.61
C TYR A 29 -18.79 -4.56 -19.54
N GLU A 30 -19.48 -4.48 -18.41
CA GLU A 30 -19.09 -3.64 -17.27
C GLU A 30 -18.73 -4.52 -16.09
N TYR A 31 -17.54 -4.28 -15.52
CA TYR A 31 -17.13 -4.90 -14.27
C TYR A 31 -17.83 -4.20 -13.11
N THR A 32 -18.25 -4.98 -12.13
CA THR A 32 -18.65 -4.46 -10.82
C THR A 32 -17.43 -3.88 -10.08
N ASP A 33 -17.67 -2.97 -9.12
CA ASP A 33 -16.59 -2.43 -8.29
C ASP A 33 -15.80 -3.53 -7.55
N SER A 34 -16.47 -4.61 -7.16
CA SER A 34 -15.85 -5.80 -6.57
C SER A 34 -14.88 -6.50 -7.52
N GLU A 35 -15.24 -6.63 -8.79
CA GLU A 35 -14.40 -7.27 -9.81
C GLU A 35 -13.22 -6.39 -10.21
N VAL A 36 -13.45 -5.08 -10.34
CA VAL A 36 -12.36 -4.12 -10.54
C VAL A 36 -11.35 -4.21 -9.39
N ARG A 37 -11.83 -4.30 -8.14
CA ARG A 37 -10.95 -4.51 -6.97
C ARG A 37 -10.21 -5.85 -7.03
N LEU A 38 -10.88 -6.94 -7.40
CA LEU A 38 -10.27 -8.26 -7.50
C LEU A 38 -9.20 -8.31 -8.60
N LYS A 39 -9.47 -7.77 -9.79
CA LYS A 39 -8.50 -7.67 -10.89
C LYS A 39 -7.25 -6.88 -10.48
N LYS A 40 -7.42 -5.78 -9.75
CA LYS A 40 -6.29 -5.03 -9.17
C LYS A 40 -5.49 -5.88 -8.18
N ARG A 41 -6.14 -6.66 -7.30
CA ARG A 41 -5.44 -7.54 -6.35
C ARG A 41 -4.67 -8.66 -7.02
N LEU A 42 -5.21 -9.27 -8.07
CA LEU A 42 -4.50 -10.27 -8.87
C LEU A 42 -3.27 -9.67 -9.56
N GLY A 43 -3.40 -8.49 -10.17
CA GLY A 43 -2.25 -7.78 -10.74
C GLY A 43 -1.18 -7.41 -9.70
N ILE A 44 -1.57 -7.08 -8.47
CA ILE A 44 -0.62 -6.86 -7.36
C ILE A 44 0.10 -8.17 -7.00
N LEU A 45 -0.62 -9.30 -6.93
CA LEU A 45 -0.01 -10.59 -6.61
C LEU A 45 1.05 -10.99 -7.65
N GLU A 46 0.75 -10.79 -8.94
CA GLU A 46 1.69 -11.08 -10.03
C GLU A 46 2.91 -10.15 -10.01
N ALA A 47 2.70 -8.85 -9.76
CA ALA A 47 3.76 -7.85 -9.87
C ALA A 47 4.62 -7.69 -8.60
N ALA A 48 4.00 -7.80 -7.42
CA ALA A 48 4.63 -7.50 -6.13
C ALA A 48 5.06 -8.76 -5.36
N GLY A 49 4.72 -9.94 -5.86
CA GLY A 49 5.00 -11.22 -5.21
C GLY A 49 3.87 -11.71 -4.30
N ASP A 50 4.06 -12.90 -3.74
CA ASP A 50 3.05 -13.54 -2.91
C ASP A 50 2.90 -12.87 -1.53
N HIS A 51 1.82 -13.21 -0.83
CA HIS A 51 1.52 -12.61 0.46
C HIS A 51 2.60 -12.85 1.52
N GLN A 52 3.30 -14.00 1.46
CA GLN A 52 4.35 -14.34 2.40
C GLN A 52 5.61 -13.49 2.16
N SER A 53 6.00 -13.30 0.90
CA SER A 53 7.11 -12.44 0.52
C SER A 53 6.85 -10.99 0.89
N LEU A 54 5.62 -10.51 0.67
CA LEU A 54 5.21 -9.16 1.08
C LEU A 54 5.21 -8.98 2.60
N LEU A 55 4.77 -9.99 3.34
CA LEU A 55 4.83 -9.97 4.80
C LEU A 55 6.28 -9.97 5.31
N GLY A 56 7.15 -10.79 4.71
CA GLY A 56 8.57 -10.83 5.00
C GLY A 56 9.25 -9.48 4.74
N ALA A 57 9.03 -8.88 3.57
CA ALA A 57 9.58 -7.57 3.23
C ALA A 57 9.09 -6.45 4.19
N ASN A 58 7.82 -6.52 4.63
CA ASN A 58 7.31 -5.58 5.64
C ASN A 58 7.91 -5.83 7.04
N ALA A 59 8.16 -7.08 7.40
CA ALA A 59 8.84 -7.43 8.65
C ALA A 59 10.28 -6.89 8.64
N ASP A 60 11.04 -7.14 7.57
CA ASP A 60 12.40 -6.62 7.39
C ASP A 60 12.44 -5.08 7.50
N ALA A 61 11.47 -4.40 6.88
CA ALA A 61 11.35 -2.94 6.95
C ALA A 61 11.08 -2.45 8.39
N ALA A 62 10.21 -3.16 9.13
CA ALA A 62 9.92 -2.83 10.53
C ALA A 62 11.12 -3.10 11.44
N GLU A 63 11.86 -4.18 11.20
CA GLU A 63 13.09 -4.52 11.93
C GLU A 63 14.19 -3.49 11.70
N LEU A 64 14.43 -3.10 10.45
CA LEU A 64 15.37 -2.01 10.11
C LEU A 64 14.97 -0.70 10.78
N LEU A 65 13.68 -0.33 10.72
CA LEU A 65 13.18 0.86 11.39
C LEU A 65 13.42 0.80 12.90
N LEU A 66 13.13 -0.33 13.54
CA LEU A 66 13.33 -0.51 14.98
C LEU A 66 14.80 -0.39 15.37
N VAL A 67 15.71 -0.99 14.60
CA VAL A 67 17.16 -0.94 14.84
C VAL A 67 17.68 0.49 14.70
N GLU A 68 17.38 1.18 13.60
CA GLU A 68 17.87 2.53 13.37
C GLU A 68 17.25 3.55 14.33
N PHE A 69 15.97 3.40 14.66
CA PHE A 69 15.32 4.24 15.68
C PHE A 69 15.96 4.03 17.06
N SER A 70 16.27 2.79 17.43
CA SER A 70 16.94 2.50 18.71
C SER A 70 18.34 3.12 18.76
N LYS A 71 19.13 3.03 17.68
CA LYS A 71 20.43 3.69 17.58
C LYS A 71 20.32 5.21 17.71
N LEU A 72 19.31 5.82 17.09
CA LEU A 72 19.04 7.24 17.21
C LEU A 72 18.73 7.61 18.66
N VAL A 73 17.83 6.90 19.34
CA VAL A 73 17.47 7.17 20.74
C VAL A 73 18.69 7.06 21.66
N VAL A 74 19.51 6.02 21.53
CA VAL A 74 20.74 5.85 22.32
C VAL A 74 21.71 7.00 22.06
N SER A 75 21.91 7.36 20.79
CA SER A 75 22.83 8.45 20.43
C SER A 75 22.36 9.82 20.92
N LEU A 76 21.04 10.03 21.00
CA LEU A 76 20.43 11.24 21.56
C LEU A 76 20.55 11.30 23.08
N GLU A 77 20.38 10.18 23.77
CA GLU A 77 20.53 10.10 25.23
C GLU A 77 21.96 10.39 25.67
N SER A 78 22.95 9.89 24.91
CA SER A 78 24.37 10.08 25.20
C SER A 78 24.95 11.39 24.66
N ALA A 79 24.13 12.30 24.11
CA ALA A 79 24.59 13.56 23.56
C ALA A 79 24.70 14.65 24.64
N ASP A 80 25.92 15.06 24.96
CA ASP A 80 26.20 16.11 25.96
C ASP A 80 26.13 17.54 25.40
N SER A 81 26.03 17.68 24.07
CA SER A 81 26.04 18.97 23.40
C SER A 81 25.16 18.99 22.16
N PHE A 82 24.82 20.19 21.71
CA PHE A 82 24.09 20.39 20.45
C PHE A 82 24.87 19.87 19.23
N ASP A 83 26.20 19.94 19.26
CA ASP A 83 27.02 19.40 18.17
C ASP A 83 26.98 17.86 18.15
N ASP A 84 26.92 17.22 19.32
CA ASP A 84 26.77 15.77 19.41
C ASP A 84 25.37 15.32 18.99
N PHE A 85 24.33 16.12 19.30
CA PHE A 85 22.98 15.93 18.78
C PHE A 85 22.94 15.96 17.24
N LYS A 86 23.65 16.90 16.60
CA LYS A 86 23.77 16.93 15.13
C LYS A 86 24.50 15.72 14.57
N LYS A 87 25.55 15.24 15.24
CA LYS A 87 26.26 14.02 14.81
C LYS A 87 25.38 12.78 14.94
N ALA A 88 24.62 12.66 16.03
CA ALA A 88 23.68 11.57 16.25
C ALA A 88 22.63 11.49 15.14
N SER A 89 22.05 12.64 14.76
CA SER A 89 21.08 12.72 13.67
C SER A 89 21.71 12.45 12.29
N ASN A 90 22.95 12.87 12.05
CA ASN A 90 23.68 12.59 10.80
C ASN A 90 23.88 11.10 10.51
N SER A 91 23.93 10.24 11.53
CA SER A 91 24.10 8.79 11.34
C SER A 91 22.99 8.15 10.51
N PHE A 92 21.78 8.73 10.55
CA PHE A 92 20.61 8.27 9.82
C PHE A 92 20.33 9.06 8.52
N VAL A 93 20.99 10.22 8.33
CA VAL A 93 20.73 11.12 7.20
C VAL A 93 20.99 10.45 5.85
N SER A 94 22.03 9.61 5.76
CA SER A 94 22.35 8.89 4.51
C SER A 94 21.18 8.00 4.06
N ASP A 95 20.67 7.17 4.96
CA ASP A 95 19.58 6.24 4.65
C ASP A 95 18.25 6.98 4.43
N ALA A 96 18.00 8.03 5.21
CA ALA A 96 16.85 8.91 4.99
C ALA A 96 16.89 9.56 3.60
N ASN A 97 18.05 10.06 3.16
CA ASN A 97 18.20 10.68 1.84
C ASN A 97 17.98 9.66 0.71
N ILE A 98 18.41 8.40 0.85
CA ILE A 98 18.14 7.36 -0.16
C ILE A 98 16.63 7.19 -0.38
N VAL A 99 15.86 7.20 0.71
CA VAL A 99 14.39 7.08 0.64
C VAL A 99 13.77 8.34 0.04
N LEU A 100 14.15 9.53 0.55
CA LEU A 100 13.60 10.81 0.12
C LEU A 100 13.93 11.11 -1.35
N ASP A 101 15.19 10.98 -1.76
CA ASP A 101 15.62 11.19 -3.14
C ASP A 101 14.92 10.19 -4.08
N GLY A 102 14.74 8.95 -3.62
CA GLY A 102 13.99 7.93 -4.36
C GLY A 102 12.52 8.28 -4.54
N MET A 103 11.90 8.90 -3.55
CA MET A 103 10.51 9.37 -3.63
C MET A 103 10.39 10.62 -4.52
N ASP A 104 11.27 11.60 -4.33
CA ASP A 104 11.25 12.88 -5.05
C ASP A 104 11.56 12.70 -6.54
N SER A 105 12.46 11.77 -6.88
CA SER A 105 12.73 11.37 -8.26
C SER A 105 11.63 10.49 -8.88
N GLY A 106 10.64 10.06 -8.08
CA GLY A 106 9.59 9.14 -8.51
C GLY A 106 10.06 7.70 -8.75
N LYS A 107 11.30 7.36 -8.34
CA LYS A 107 11.86 6.01 -8.41
C LYS A 107 11.09 5.03 -7.53
N TYR A 108 10.63 5.48 -6.38
CA TYR A 108 9.73 4.72 -5.50
C TYR A 108 8.41 5.49 -5.35
N LYS A 109 7.30 4.75 -5.35
CA LYS A 109 6.00 5.29 -4.99
C LYS A 109 5.40 4.47 -3.87
N PHE A 110 5.07 5.14 -2.79
CA PHE A 110 4.38 4.51 -1.69
C PHE A 110 2.87 4.57 -1.91
N PRO A 111 2.11 3.48 -1.65
CA PRO A 111 0.67 3.44 -1.88
C PRO A 111 -0.10 4.60 -1.24
N TYR A 112 0.34 5.10 -0.07
CA TYR A 112 -0.30 6.24 0.58
C TYR A 112 -0.28 7.51 -0.27
N GLN A 113 0.71 7.68 -1.15
CA GLN A 113 0.79 8.86 -2.02
C GLN A 113 -0.36 8.88 -3.03
N SER A 114 -0.92 7.72 -3.38
CA SER A 114 -2.10 7.62 -4.24
C SER A 114 -3.40 7.65 -3.45
N LYS A 115 -3.40 7.15 -2.21
CA LYS A 115 -4.60 7.08 -1.35
C LYS A 115 -4.86 8.38 -0.57
N GLY A 116 -3.83 9.15 -0.26
CA GLY A 116 -3.89 10.28 0.67
C GLY A 116 -3.48 9.86 2.08
N GLN A 117 -2.72 10.71 2.77
CA GLN A 117 -2.19 10.41 4.10
C GLN A 117 -3.30 10.29 5.16
N SER A 118 -4.30 11.17 5.12
CA SER A 118 -5.44 11.16 6.06
C SER A 118 -6.19 9.83 5.99
N ASP A 119 -6.57 9.41 4.79
CA ASP A 119 -7.32 8.17 4.53
C ASP A 119 -6.52 6.92 4.94
N VAL A 120 -5.19 6.98 4.92
CA VAL A 120 -4.34 5.88 5.37
C VAL A 120 -4.27 5.84 6.90
N ILE A 121 -4.16 7.00 7.55
CA ILE A 121 -4.19 7.10 9.01
C ILE A 121 -5.54 6.60 9.55
N GLU A 122 -6.64 7.01 8.94
CA GLU A 122 -7.99 6.56 9.31
C GLU A 122 -8.12 5.03 9.21
N ASP A 123 -7.74 4.44 8.07
CA ASP A 123 -7.71 2.98 7.89
C ASP A 123 -6.90 2.26 8.98
N ILE A 124 -5.72 2.79 9.33
CA ILE A 124 -4.86 2.21 10.37
C ILE A 124 -5.57 2.28 11.72
N SER A 125 -6.14 3.43 12.07
CA SER A 125 -6.85 3.63 13.34
C SER A 125 -8.09 2.75 13.46
N GLU A 126 -8.90 2.63 12.40
CA GLU A 126 -10.07 1.76 12.38
C GLU A 126 -9.68 0.29 12.58
N ARG A 127 -8.69 -0.19 11.84
CA ARG A 127 -8.22 -1.58 11.95
C ARG A 127 -7.64 -1.86 13.34
N ALA A 128 -6.81 -0.97 13.86
CA ALA A 128 -6.26 -1.12 15.21
C ALA A 128 -7.37 -1.18 16.27
N THR A 129 -8.42 -0.37 16.11
CA THR A 129 -9.58 -0.35 17.00
C THR A 129 -10.36 -1.67 16.93
N GLU A 130 -10.64 -2.19 15.73
CA GLU A 130 -11.33 -3.47 15.58
C GLU A 130 -10.53 -4.65 16.14
N VAL A 131 -9.22 -4.68 15.92
CA VAL A 131 -8.33 -5.68 16.53
C VAL A 131 -8.37 -5.58 18.05
N SER A 132 -8.26 -4.36 18.60
CA SER A 132 -8.32 -4.13 20.05
C SER A 132 -9.65 -4.63 20.65
N LYS A 133 -10.79 -4.37 20.00
CA LYS A 133 -12.10 -4.87 20.42
C LYS A 133 -12.17 -6.39 20.47
N ILE A 134 -11.50 -7.09 19.55
CA ILE A 134 -11.45 -8.56 19.54
C ILE A 134 -10.56 -9.07 20.67
N LEU A 135 -9.41 -8.45 20.90
CA LEU A 135 -8.47 -8.84 21.96
C LEU A 135 -9.01 -8.54 23.37
N SER A 136 -9.87 -7.53 23.52
CA SER A 136 -10.51 -7.16 24.78
C SER A 136 -11.77 -7.96 25.12
N LYS A 137 -12.18 -8.89 24.25
CA LYS A 137 -13.25 -9.86 24.52
C LYS A 137 -12.70 -11.12 25.17
#